data_AF-A0A433K6G6-F1
#
_entry.id   AF-A0A433K6G6-F1
#
_cell.length_a   1.000
_cell.length_b   1.000
_cell.length_c   1.000
_cell.angle_alpha   90.00
_cell.angle_beta   90.00
_cell.angle_gamma   90.00
#
_symmetry.space_group_name_H-M   'P 1'
#
loop_
_entity.id
_entity.type
_entity.pdbx_description
1 polymer ?
#
loop_
_entity_poly.entity_id
_entity_poly.type
_entity_poly.pdbx_seq_one_letter_code
_entity_poly.pdbx_strand_id
1 'polypeptide(L)'
;MMEKFCIFCGENPRNKTSEHVLPRWLISLTGNPNRVVNFGQNPLTLKTPRFDWSNFKFPSCDKCNNNSATLEGDAHKITNKILLRQPISIREFDIFLDWLDKVRIGLWLAYQYLHKNPLQIFPKFYINNRIGIKDRMLAIYPFNSQNQGMNIWGAETLTFQFKPSCFSIRINDIYILNMSWDFMCAKRCGFPYPKIIKTDLAEFAISGFKRDENYKHPILRMPFYKPSIHIYQPLYSDEILNKFNNCSNLGNPMFIQLDKQVEKIEDPNTLIDFQEIKEIQSKPQHQIISQTYDFQLRSFLVDQHIYLPGLKPSIIKKLKQQNKTYAKVFYNLTEDQYEKIWAKSIKE
;
A
#
# COMPACT_ATOMS: atom_id res chain seq x y z
N MET A 1 10.23 -22.07 15.24
CA MET A 1 10.98 -20.95 14.61
C MET A 1 10.48 -20.88 13.17
N MET A 2 10.16 -19.71 12.62
CA MET A 2 9.68 -19.63 11.23
C MET A 2 10.86 -19.96 10.29
N GLU A 3 10.67 -20.90 9.37
CA GLU A 3 11.71 -21.23 8.39
C GLU A 3 12.04 -20.00 7.53
N LYS A 4 13.31 -19.84 7.17
CA LYS A 4 13.76 -18.73 6.32
C LYS A 4 13.29 -18.98 4.89
N PHE A 5 12.39 -18.14 4.40
CA PHE A 5 11.94 -18.13 3.00
C PHE A 5 12.41 -16.86 2.27
N CYS A 6 12.48 -16.95 0.95
CA CYS A 6 12.70 -15.80 0.07
C CYS A 6 11.48 -14.88 0.11
N ILE A 7 11.63 -13.60 0.48
CA ILE A 7 10.49 -12.67 0.56
C ILE A 7 9.77 -12.43 -0.79
N PHE A 8 10.42 -12.78 -1.90
CA PHE A 8 9.86 -12.62 -3.24
C PHE A 8 9.00 -13.79 -3.69
N CYS A 9 9.50 -15.02 -3.57
CA CYS A 9 8.84 -16.21 -4.11
C CYS A 9 8.29 -17.17 -3.04
N GLY A 10 8.70 -17.01 -1.77
CA GLY A 10 8.28 -17.89 -0.69
C GLY A 10 9.00 -19.22 -0.56
N GLU A 11 9.80 -19.60 -1.55
CA GLU A 11 10.63 -20.81 -1.46
C GLU A 11 11.86 -20.58 -0.56
N ASN A 12 12.53 -21.67 -0.19
CA ASN A 12 13.84 -21.61 0.42
C ASN A 12 14.83 -20.86 -0.49
N PRO A 13 15.55 -19.82 0.02
CA PRO A 13 16.35 -18.99 -0.86
C PRO A 13 17.53 -19.76 -1.48
N ARG A 14 17.60 -19.73 -2.82
CA ARG A 14 18.71 -20.28 -3.63
C ARG A 14 19.73 -19.19 -3.90
N ASN A 15 21.03 -19.50 -3.77
CA ASN A 15 22.13 -18.52 -3.88
C ASN A 15 21.85 -17.28 -3.02
N LYS A 16 21.86 -17.47 -1.70
CA LYS A 16 21.24 -16.56 -0.72
C LYS A 16 21.80 -15.14 -0.79
N THR A 17 20.91 -14.19 -1.05
CA THR A 17 21.16 -12.75 -0.89
C THR A 17 20.27 -12.18 0.21
N SER A 18 20.42 -10.89 0.50
CA SER A 18 19.49 -10.16 1.36
C SER A 18 18.91 -8.99 0.59
N GLU A 19 17.59 -8.87 0.63
CA GLU A 19 16.86 -7.78 0.01
C GLU A 19 16.54 -6.68 1.02
N HIS A 20 16.69 -5.43 0.60
CA HIS A 20 16.15 -4.29 1.32
C HIS A 20 14.71 -4.04 0.86
N VAL A 21 13.73 -4.26 1.76
CA VAL A 21 12.31 -3.97 1.41
C VAL A 21 12.13 -2.51 1.01
N LEU A 22 12.78 -1.60 1.75
CA LEU A 22 12.93 -0.20 1.39
C LEU A 22 14.33 0.01 0.79
N PRO A 23 14.45 0.42 -0.49
CA PRO A 23 15.74 0.47 -1.16
C PRO A 23 16.73 1.43 -0.52
N ARG A 24 18.03 1.16 -0.71
CA ARG A 24 19.11 2.00 -0.18
C ARG A 24 19.08 3.43 -0.71
N TRP A 25 18.69 3.62 -1.97
CA TRP A 25 18.55 4.97 -2.55
C TRP A 25 17.49 5.78 -1.78
N LEU A 26 16.37 5.15 -1.39
CA LEU A 26 15.32 5.81 -0.64
C LEU A 26 15.74 6.14 0.79
N ILE A 27 16.45 5.21 1.44
CA ILE A 27 17.00 5.42 2.78
C ILE A 27 17.97 6.61 2.79
N SER A 28 18.83 6.71 1.77
CA SER A 28 19.83 7.77 1.62
C SER A 28 19.20 9.11 1.25
N LEU A 29 18.18 9.10 0.39
CA LEU A 29 17.42 10.28 -0.02
C LEU A 29 16.72 10.96 1.17
N THR A 30 16.44 10.20 2.23
CA THR A 30 15.61 10.62 3.36
C THR A 30 16.39 10.79 4.67
N GLY A 31 17.71 10.89 4.59
CA GLY A 31 18.60 11.22 5.72
C GLY A 31 19.60 10.11 6.05
N ASN A 32 20.02 10.04 7.31
CA ASN A 32 21.05 9.09 7.76
C ASN A 32 20.58 7.62 7.60
N PRO A 33 21.30 6.75 6.85
CA PRO A 33 20.96 5.34 6.71
C PRO A 33 21.04 4.53 8.00
N ASN A 34 21.79 5.01 8.98
CA ASN A 34 21.98 4.35 10.27
C ASN A 34 21.02 4.85 11.35
N ARG A 35 20.03 5.69 11.00
CA ARG A 35 19.01 6.16 11.96
C ARG A 35 18.19 4.97 12.48
N VAL A 36 17.98 4.95 13.79
CA VAL A 36 17.25 3.87 14.46
C VAL A 36 15.75 4.12 14.33
N VAL A 37 15.03 3.12 13.86
CA VAL A 37 13.58 3.17 13.70
C VAL A 37 12.85 2.11 14.50
N ASN A 38 11.58 2.38 14.74
CA ASN A 38 10.62 1.47 15.35
C ASN A 38 9.72 0.88 14.28
N PHE A 39 9.41 -0.42 14.35
CA PHE A 39 8.49 -1.05 13.39
C PHE A 39 7.36 -1.81 14.08
N GLY A 40 6.42 -1.04 14.61
CA GLY A 40 5.26 -1.55 15.34
C GLY A 40 5.62 -2.24 16.65
N GLN A 41 4.61 -2.47 17.47
CA GLN A 41 4.75 -3.19 18.73
C GLN A 41 4.28 -4.64 18.55
N ASN A 42 5.02 -5.58 19.13
CA ASN A 42 4.60 -6.97 19.19
C ASN A 42 3.33 -7.10 20.07
N PRO A 43 2.21 -7.63 19.55
CA PRO A 43 0.95 -7.64 20.29
C PRO A 43 0.92 -8.60 21.48
N LEU A 44 1.86 -9.55 21.55
CA LEU A 44 1.96 -10.53 22.65
C LEU A 44 2.96 -10.10 23.71
N THR A 45 4.12 -9.60 23.30
CA THR A 45 5.23 -9.26 24.21
C THR A 45 5.33 -7.77 24.52
N LEU A 46 4.58 -6.92 23.82
CA LEU A 46 4.63 -5.47 23.89
C LEU A 46 6.02 -4.86 23.57
N LYS A 47 6.94 -5.67 23.03
CA LYS A 47 8.25 -5.20 22.59
C LYS A 47 8.17 -4.52 21.23
N THR A 48 8.88 -3.41 21.08
CA THR A 48 9.02 -2.69 19.81
C THR A 48 10.41 -2.96 19.26
N PRO A 49 10.55 -3.67 18.12
CA PRO A 49 11.84 -3.84 17.47
C PRO A 49 12.45 -2.49 17.11
N ARG A 50 13.72 -2.32 17.48
CA ARG A 50 14.55 -1.17 17.12
C ARG A 50 15.69 -1.65 16.25
N PHE A 51 15.87 -1.03 15.09
CA PHE A 51 16.94 -1.35 14.15
C PHE A 51 17.26 -0.12 13.31
N ASP A 52 18.47 -0.06 12.77
CA ASP A 52 18.83 0.88 11.73
C ASP A 52 18.31 0.43 10.36
N TRP A 53 17.98 1.37 9.48
CA TRP A 53 17.46 1.04 8.14
C TRP A 53 18.43 0.18 7.32
N SER A 54 19.74 0.29 7.54
CA SER A 54 20.73 -0.54 6.84
C SER A 54 20.67 -2.02 7.22
N ASN A 55 20.09 -2.34 8.38
CA ASN A 55 19.79 -3.69 8.83
C ASN A 55 18.37 -4.17 8.49
N PHE A 56 17.53 -3.33 7.87
CA PHE A 56 16.19 -3.71 7.41
C PHE A 56 16.26 -4.52 6.10
N LYS A 57 16.82 -5.73 6.20
CA LYS A 57 17.06 -6.65 5.09
C LYS A 57 16.56 -8.05 5.40
N PHE A 58 16.06 -8.75 4.37
CA PHE A 58 15.41 -10.05 4.53
C PHE A 58 15.90 -11.06 3.49
N PRO A 59 15.80 -12.38 3.75
CA PRO A 59 16.32 -13.39 2.83
C PRO A 59 15.67 -13.31 1.45
N SER A 60 16.49 -13.39 0.40
CA SER A 60 16.04 -13.44 -0.99
C SER A 60 16.87 -14.43 -1.82
N CYS A 61 16.27 -14.95 -2.89
CA CYS A 61 17.01 -15.63 -3.95
C CYS A 61 17.74 -14.58 -4.79
N ASP A 62 18.97 -14.85 -5.23
CA ASP A 62 19.75 -13.95 -6.09
C ASP A 62 18.96 -13.51 -7.35
N LYS A 63 18.39 -14.46 -8.08
CA LYS A 63 17.55 -14.17 -9.26
C LYS A 63 16.37 -13.24 -8.95
N CYS A 64 15.66 -13.47 -7.85
CA CYS A 64 14.54 -12.63 -7.47
C CYS A 64 15.01 -11.22 -7.10
N ASN A 65 16.14 -11.12 -6.40
CA ASN A 65 16.74 -9.86 -5.99
C ASN A 65 17.19 -9.03 -7.19
N ASN A 66 17.86 -9.67 -8.17
CA ASN A 66 18.35 -9.01 -9.38
C ASN A 66 17.19 -8.50 -10.25
N ASN A 67 16.09 -9.27 -10.37
CA ASN A 67 14.90 -8.79 -11.06
C ASN A 67 14.26 -7.57 -10.36
N SER A 68 14.23 -7.57 -9.03
CA SER A 68 13.72 -6.44 -8.23
C SER A 68 14.59 -5.18 -8.41
N ALA A 69 15.90 -5.34 -8.57
CA ALA A 69 16.82 -4.20 -8.72
C ALA A 69 16.49 -3.32 -9.95
N THR A 70 16.02 -3.90 -11.05
CA THR A 70 15.55 -3.13 -12.22
C THR A 70 14.32 -2.28 -11.86
N LEU A 71 13.31 -2.89 -11.24
CA LEU A 71 12.10 -2.20 -10.78
C LEU A 71 12.45 -1.05 -9.81
N GLU A 72 13.39 -1.28 -8.88
CA GLU A 72 13.84 -0.25 -7.96
C GLU A 72 14.59 0.90 -8.64
N GLY A 73 15.39 0.58 -9.66
CA GLY A 73 16.13 1.57 -10.44
C GLY A 73 15.19 2.52 -11.20
N ASP A 74 14.09 2.00 -11.74
CA ASP A 74 13.09 2.82 -12.42
C ASP A 74 12.19 3.57 -11.43
N ALA A 75 11.78 2.93 -10.33
CA ALA A 75 11.04 3.58 -9.26
C ALA A 75 11.82 4.75 -8.63
N HIS A 76 13.16 4.66 -8.55
CA HIS A 76 14.01 5.76 -8.10
C HIS A 76 13.86 7.00 -9.01
N LYS A 77 13.95 6.82 -10.33
CA LYS A 77 13.78 7.92 -11.30
C LYS A 77 12.40 8.57 -11.17
N ILE A 78 11.35 7.74 -11.05
CA ILE A 78 9.97 8.22 -10.91
C ILE A 78 9.77 8.94 -9.57
N THR A 79 10.37 8.45 -8.49
CA THR A 79 10.32 9.12 -7.18
C THR A 79 10.97 10.50 -7.23
N ASN A 80 12.10 10.65 -7.93
CA ASN A 80 12.71 11.97 -8.11
C ASN A 80 11.81 12.92 -8.91
N LYS A 81 11.09 12.44 -9.94
CA LYS A 81 10.06 13.23 -10.64
C LYS A 81 8.93 13.66 -9.70
N ILE A 82 8.42 12.74 -8.88
CA ILE A 82 7.38 13.01 -7.87
C ILE A 82 7.82 14.10 -6.89
N LEU A 83 9.04 14.01 -6.36
CA LEU A 83 9.59 15.01 -5.43
C LEU A 83 9.74 16.39 -6.09
N LEU A 84 10.12 16.41 -7.37
CA LEU A 84 10.19 17.64 -8.17
C LEU A 84 8.83 18.09 -8.73
N ARG A 85 7.74 17.39 -8.40
CA ARG A 85 6.37 17.63 -8.89
C ARG A 85 6.29 17.70 -10.42
N GLN A 86 7.13 16.93 -11.11
CA GLN A 86 7.16 16.86 -12.57
C GLN A 86 6.01 15.99 -13.11
N PRO A 87 5.58 16.20 -14.38
CA PRO A 87 4.57 15.35 -15.01
C PRO A 87 5.04 13.89 -15.08
N ILE A 88 4.12 12.96 -14.86
CA ILE A 88 4.40 11.51 -14.84
C ILE A 88 3.52 10.81 -15.87
N SER A 89 4.14 9.96 -16.68
CA SER A 89 3.39 9.17 -17.67
C SER A 89 2.60 8.04 -17.04
N ILE A 90 1.53 7.58 -17.70
CA ILE A 90 0.77 6.39 -17.25
C ILE A 90 1.68 5.16 -17.08
N ARG A 91 2.63 4.94 -18.01
CA ARG A 91 3.62 3.86 -17.89
C ARG A 91 4.48 3.99 -16.64
N GLU A 92 4.90 5.20 -16.30
CA GLU A 92 5.67 5.45 -15.07
C GLU A 92 4.83 5.20 -13.82
N PHE A 93 3.54 5.55 -13.82
CA PHE A 93 2.65 5.19 -12.72
C PHE A 93 2.48 3.68 -12.58
N ASP A 94 2.39 2.93 -13.67
CA ASP A 94 2.31 1.45 -13.60
C ASP A 94 3.53 0.86 -12.91
N ILE A 95 4.74 1.29 -13.31
CA ILE A 95 6.01 0.88 -12.69
C ILE A 95 6.04 1.30 -11.21
N PHE A 96 5.60 2.51 -10.90
CA PHE A 96 5.58 3.00 -9.53
C PHE A 96 4.59 2.23 -8.64
N LEU A 97 3.43 1.86 -9.18
CA LEU A 97 2.45 1.01 -8.51
C LEU A 97 2.98 -0.40 -8.27
N ASP A 98 3.72 -0.98 -9.22
CA ASP A 98 4.41 -2.27 -9.02
C ASP A 98 5.43 -2.20 -7.87
N TRP A 99 6.18 -1.10 -7.80
CA TRP A 99 7.11 -0.86 -6.69
C TRP A 99 6.38 -0.68 -5.35
N LEU A 100 5.24 0.02 -5.32
CA LEU A 100 4.43 0.15 -4.10
C LEU A 100 3.84 -1.20 -3.66
N ASP A 101 3.46 -2.07 -4.59
CA ASP A 101 3.08 -3.45 -4.27
C ASP A 101 4.24 -4.22 -3.62
N LYS A 102 5.44 -4.11 -4.18
CA LYS A 102 6.66 -4.69 -3.60
C LYS A 102 6.91 -4.19 -2.17
N VAL A 103 6.86 -2.88 -1.96
CA VAL A 103 7.05 -2.27 -0.63
C VAL A 103 5.97 -2.75 0.35
N ARG A 104 4.70 -2.68 -0.02
CA ARG A 104 3.56 -3.06 0.84
C ARG A 104 3.64 -4.50 1.33
N ILE A 105 3.86 -5.43 0.40
CA ILE A 105 3.94 -6.86 0.73
C ILE A 105 5.26 -7.16 1.45
N GLY A 106 6.35 -6.51 1.08
CA GLY A 106 7.62 -6.60 1.79
C GLY A 106 7.52 -6.16 3.25
N LEU A 107 6.83 -5.05 3.54
CA LEU A 107 6.60 -4.56 4.90
C LEU A 107 5.77 -5.54 5.73
N TRP A 108 4.75 -6.16 5.13
CA TRP A 108 3.95 -7.18 5.77
C TRP A 108 4.78 -8.43 6.13
N LEU A 109 5.59 -8.93 5.20
CA LEU A 109 6.49 -10.08 5.45
C LEU A 109 7.57 -9.74 6.48
N ALA A 110 8.13 -8.52 6.40
CA ALA A 110 9.11 -8.00 7.35
C ALA A 110 8.57 -8.00 8.79
N TYR A 111 7.30 -7.62 8.97
CA TYR A 111 6.66 -7.65 10.28
C TYR A 111 6.66 -9.08 10.85
N GLN A 112 6.30 -10.08 10.04
CA GLN A 112 6.30 -11.47 10.48
C GLN A 112 7.69 -11.95 10.89
N TYR A 113 8.74 -11.56 10.17
CA TYR A 113 10.12 -11.88 10.54
C TYR A 113 10.55 -11.23 11.85
N LEU A 114 10.43 -9.91 11.95
CA LEU A 114 10.92 -9.13 13.08
C LEU A 114 10.21 -9.47 14.38
N HIS A 115 8.90 -9.74 14.30
CA HIS A 115 8.07 -10.06 15.46
C HIS A 115 7.96 -11.55 15.74
N LYS A 116 8.62 -12.41 14.95
CA LYS A 116 8.54 -13.88 15.04
C LYS A 116 7.10 -14.41 14.89
N ASN A 117 6.34 -13.83 13.96
CA ASN A 117 4.98 -14.18 13.60
C ASN A 117 4.03 -14.32 14.82
N PRO A 118 3.81 -13.23 15.57
CA PRO A 118 3.05 -13.29 16.82
C PRO A 118 1.57 -13.64 16.61
N LEU A 119 1.06 -13.43 15.39
CA LEU A 119 -0.33 -13.72 15.03
C LEU A 119 -0.52 -15.10 14.39
N GLN A 120 0.56 -15.87 14.23
CA GLN A 120 0.56 -17.18 13.56
C GLN A 120 -0.06 -17.10 12.15
N ILE A 121 0.20 -16.00 11.44
CA ILE A 121 -0.24 -15.80 10.07
C ILE A 121 0.78 -16.50 9.16
N PHE A 122 0.33 -17.52 8.45
CA PHE A 122 1.15 -18.19 7.45
C PHE A 122 0.97 -17.47 6.11
N PRO A 123 2.03 -16.88 5.53
CA PRO A 123 1.91 -16.18 4.26
C PRO A 123 1.40 -17.11 3.16
N LYS A 124 0.30 -16.73 2.51
CA LYS A 124 -0.25 -17.45 1.33
C LYS A 124 0.26 -16.87 0.01
N PHE A 125 1.00 -15.78 0.08
CA PHE A 125 1.54 -15.07 -1.07
C PHE A 125 2.79 -14.29 -0.64
N TYR A 126 3.62 -13.98 -1.63
CA TYR A 126 4.86 -13.23 -1.49
C TYR A 126 4.89 -12.09 -2.50
N ILE A 127 5.96 -11.29 -2.54
CA ILE A 127 6.01 -10.09 -3.39
C ILE A 127 5.67 -10.40 -4.85
N ASN A 128 6.31 -11.41 -5.45
CA ASN A 128 6.12 -11.75 -6.87
C ASN A 128 4.73 -12.29 -7.17
N ASN A 129 4.02 -12.82 -6.17
CA ASN A 129 2.65 -13.28 -6.34
C ASN A 129 1.62 -12.15 -6.25
N ARG A 130 2.03 -10.91 -5.93
CA ARG A 130 1.09 -9.81 -5.63
C ARG A 130 1.27 -8.55 -6.47
N ILE A 131 2.46 -8.32 -7.03
CA ILE A 131 2.71 -7.18 -7.92
C ILE A 131 1.74 -7.24 -9.10
N GLY A 132 1.00 -6.15 -9.35
CA GLY A 132 0.24 -5.98 -10.60
C GLY A 132 -0.97 -6.92 -10.79
N ILE A 133 -1.45 -7.60 -9.74
CA ILE A 133 -2.53 -8.60 -9.89
C ILE A 133 -3.86 -8.22 -9.21
N LYS A 134 -3.93 -7.12 -8.47
CA LYS A 134 -5.15 -6.64 -7.79
C LYS A 134 -5.36 -5.18 -8.11
N ASP A 135 -6.61 -4.74 -8.06
CA ASP A 135 -6.96 -3.33 -8.14
C ASP A 135 -6.05 -2.48 -7.23
N ARG A 136 -5.62 -1.32 -7.76
CA ARG A 136 -4.67 -0.41 -7.10
C ARG A 136 -5.22 1.01 -7.08
N MET A 137 -4.82 1.76 -6.07
CA MET A 137 -5.07 3.19 -5.94
C MET A 137 -3.82 3.86 -5.41
N LEU A 138 -3.50 5.02 -5.97
CA LEU A 138 -2.45 5.91 -5.52
C LEU A 138 -3.02 7.31 -5.34
N ALA A 139 -2.76 7.90 -4.17
CA ALA A 139 -3.00 9.30 -3.91
C ALA A 139 -1.71 9.98 -3.43
N ILE A 140 -1.31 11.07 -4.08
CA ILE A 140 -0.09 11.83 -3.76
C ILE A 140 -0.45 13.21 -3.22
N TYR A 141 0.08 13.53 -2.05
CA TYR A 141 -0.15 14.77 -1.32
C TYR A 141 1.19 15.48 -1.11
N PRO A 142 1.49 16.52 -1.90
CA PRO A 142 2.62 17.40 -1.64
C PRO A 142 2.34 18.30 -0.44
N PHE A 143 3.38 18.55 0.36
CA PHE A 143 3.36 19.51 1.46
C PHE A 143 4.37 20.64 1.19
N ASN A 144 4.15 21.78 1.85
CA ASN A 144 5.05 22.92 1.73
C ASN A 144 6.23 22.87 2.73
N SER A 145 6.40 21.77 3.47
CA SER A 145 7.47 21.60 4.45
C SER A 145 8.73 21.03 3.81
N GLN A 146 9.91 21.61 4.01
CA GLN A 146 11.19 21.08 3.51
C GLN A 146 11.83 20.04 4.45
N ASN A 147 11.03 19.35 5.26
CA ASN A 147 11.55 18.39 6.23
C ASN A 147 12.00 17.11 5.52
N GLN A 148 13.30 16.83 5.57
CA GLN A 148 13.86 15.57 5.10
C GLN A 148 13.43 14.42 6.03
N GLY A 149 13.03 13.29 5.46
CA GLY A 149 12.65 12.12 6.27
C GLY A 149 11.84 11.07 5.52
N MET A 150 11.73 9.90 6.15
CA MET A 150 10.88 8.81 5.66
C MET A 150 10.08 8.24 6.82
N ASN A 151 8.79 8.04 6.58
CA ASN A 151 7.90 7.42 7.55
C ASN A 151 6.90 6.55 6.84
N ILE A 152 6.46 5.50 7.52
CA ILE A 152 5.49 4.55 7.02
C ILE A 152 4.40 4.43 8.06
N TRP A 153 3.15 4.49 7.63
CA TRP A 153 1.99 4.31 8.49
C TRP A 153 1.07 3.24 7.93
N GLY A 154 0.34 2.59 8.84
CA GLY A 154 -0.57 1.51 8.53
C GLY A 154 0.11 0.14 8.52
N ALA A 155 1.38 0.03 8.13
CA ALA A 155 2.10 -1.24 8.07
C ALA A 155 2.33 -1.90 9.45
N GLU A 156 2.26 -1.11 10.53
CA GLU A 156 2.46 -1.53 11.91
C GLU A 156 1.20 -2.08 12.60
N THR A 157 0.02 -1.89 11.99
CA THR A 157 -1.24 -2.26 12.64
C THR A 157 -1.52 -3.75 12.51
N LEU A 158 -2.32 -4.29 13.42
CA LEU A 158 -2.77 -5.67 13.32
C LEU A 158 -3.76 -5.86 12.16
N THR A 159 -4.56 -4.84 11.83
CA THR A 159 -5.46 -4.88 10.66
C THR A 159 -4.67 -5.10 9.37
N PHE A 160 -3.51 -4.45 9.21
CA PHE A 160 -2.61 -4.70 8.08
C PHE A 160 -2.08 -6.13 8.05
N GLN A 161 -1.72 -6.67 9.21
CA GLN A 161 -1.17 -8.03 9.27
C GLN A 161 -2.18 -9.08 8.79
N PHE A 162 -3.46 -8.88 9.07
CA PHE A 162 -4.53 -9.74 8.56
C PHE A 162 -4.90 -9.45 7.11
N LYS A 163 -4.77 -8.20 6.67
CA LYS A 163 -5.07 -7.77 5.30
C LYS A 163 -4.16 -6.60 4.88
N PRO A 164 -3.05 -6.85 4.16
CA PRO A 164 -2.08 -5.82 3.77
C PRO A 164 -2.64 -4.94 2.62
N SER A 165 -3.70 -4.20 2.92
CA SER A 165 -4.59 -3.55 1.95
C SER A 165 -4.27 -2.07 1.72
N CYS A 166 -3.79 -1.38 2.75
CA CYS A 166 -3.60 0.06 2.75
C CYS A 166 -2.40 0.40 3.63
N PHE A 167 -1.50 1.21 3.11
CA PHE A 167 -0.41 1.83 3.84
C PHE A 167 -0.12 3.20 3.24
N SER A 168 0.63 4.01 3.97
CA SER A 168 1.20 5.22 3.41
C SER A 168 2.69 5.30 3.68
N ILE A 169 3.38 6.01 2.80
CA ILE A 169 4.78 6.36 2.93
C ILE A 169 4.94 7.85 2.71
N ARG A 170 5.68 8.50 3.61
CA ARG A 170 6.20 9.85 3.41
C ARG A 170 7.63 9.75 2.92
N ILE A 171 7.94 10.54 1.90
CA ILE A 171 9.29 10.76 1.37
C ILE A 171 9.47 12.27 1.32
N ASN A 172 10.24 12.82 2.27
CA ASN A 172 10.44 14.26 2.45
C ASN A 172 9.12 15.03 2.55
N ASP A 173 8.82 15.89 1.57
CA ASP A 173 7.63 16.74 1.50
C ASP A 173 6.46 16.09 0.76
N ILE A 174 6.63 14.85 0.29
CA ILE A 174 5.58 14.08 -0.39
C ILE A 174 5.03 13.00 0.54
N TYR A 175 3.71 12.91 0.60
CA TYR A 175 3.00 11.78 1.20
C TYR A 175 2.24 11.00 0.15
N ILE A 176 2.46 9.68 0.16
CA ILE A 176 1.89 8.72 -0.75
C ILE A 176 1.00 7.79 0.05
N LEU A 177 -0.28 7.73 -0.33
CA LEU A 177 -1.22 6.73 0.13
C LEU A 177 -1.42 5.69 -0.96
N ASN A 178 -1.21 4.42 -0.64
CA ASN A 178 -1.42 3.31 -1.55
C ASN A 178 -2.42 2.31 -0.98
N MET A 179 -3.35 1.89 -1.84
CA MET A 179 -4.35 0.88 -1.51
C MET A 179 -4.41 -0.16 -2.61
N SER A 180 -4.59 -1.43 -2.23
CA SER A 180 -4.86 -2.48 -3.20
C SER A 180 -5.47 -3.73 -2.59
N TRP A 181 -6.52 -4.24 -3.22
CA TRP A 181 -7.17 -5.50 -2.89
C TRP A 181 -8.15 -5.88 -4.02
N ASP A 182 -8.68 -7.10 -3.97
CA ASP A 182 -9.61 -7.62 -4.97
C ASP A 182 -10.84 -6.75 -5.21
N PHE A 183 -11.09 -6.39 -6.48
CA PHE A 183 -12.30 -5.69 -6.94
C PHE A 183 -12.59 -4.36 -6.23
N MET A 184 -11.57 -3.73 -5.63
CA MET A 184 -11.66 -2.44 -4.96
C MET A 184 -12.35 -1.37 -5.80
N CYS A 185 -11.92 -1.20 -7.05
CA CYS A 185 -12.39 -0.17 -7.96
C CYS A 185 -13.09 -0.74 -9.20
N ALA A 186 -12.93 -2.04 -9.49
CA ALA A 186 -13.45 -2.73 -10.66
C ALA A 186 -14.87 -2.30 -11.06
N LYS A 187 -15.84 -2.42 -10.14
CA LYS A 187 -17.24 -2.07 -10.39
C LYS A 187 -17.44 -0.66 -10.93
N ARG A 188 -16.71 0.31 -10.41
CA ARG A 188 -16.88 1.74 -10.72
C ARG A 188 -15.92 2.24 -11.79
N CYS A 189 -14.97 1.40 -12.21
CA CYS A 189 -14.14 1.57 -13.41
C CYS A 189 -14.73 0.88 -14.65
N GLY A 190 -15.86 0.17 -14.49
CA GLY A 190 -16.53 -0.55 -15.58
C GLY A 190 -15.91 -1.91 -15.92
N PHE A 191 -15.22 -2.50 -14.94
CA PHE A 191 -14.59 -3.81 -15.05
C PHE A 191 -15.45 -4.90 -14.37
N PRO A 192 -15.30 -6.18 -14.76
CA PRO A 192 -16.05 -7.29 -14.16
C PRO A 192 -15.84 -7.43 -12.64
N TYR A 193 -16.91 -7.57 -11.87
CA TYR A 193 -16.84 -7.77 -10.43
C TYR A 193 -17.80 -8.87 -9.98
N PRO A 194 -17.44 -9.68 -8.98
CA PRO A 194 -18.27 -10.80 -8.53
C PRO A 194 -19.50 -10.28 -7.77
N LYS A 195 -20.65 -10.93 -7.96
CA LYS A 195 -21.80 -10.76 -7.05
C LYS A 195 -21.66 -11.60 -5.78
N ILE A 196 -21.03 -12.76 -5.93
CA ILE A 196 -20.92 -13.75 -4.89
C ILE A 196 -19.44 -13.95 -4.64
N ILE A 197 -19.04 -13.68 -3.41
CA ILE A 197 -17.72 -14.02 -2.89
C ILE A 197 -17.98 -14.84 -1.64
N LYS A 198 -17.63 -16.12 -1.69
CA LYS A 198 -17.76 -17.05 -0.56
C LYS A 198 -16.39 -17.63 -0.26
N THR A 199 -16.19 -18.00 1.00
CA THR A 199 -15.02 -18.77 1.40
C THR A 199 -15.51 -19.89 2.29
N ASP A 200 -15.25 -21.12 1.87
CA ASP A 200 -15.52 -22.32 2.67
C ASP A 200 -14.20 -23.02 2.95
N LEU A 201 -13.76 -22.96 4.21
CA LEU A 201 -12.66 -23.68 4.89
C LEU A 201 -11.34 -23.97 4.15
N ALA A 202 -11.14 -23.48 2.92
CA ALA A 202 -9.93 -23.54 2.10
C ALA A 202 -10.14 -22.88 0.73
N GLU A 203 -11.36 -22.92 0.18
CA GLU A 203 -11.64 -22.48 -1.19
C GLU A 203 -12.34 -21.12 -1.27
N PHE A 204 -11.73 -20.23 -2.04
CA PHE A 204 -12.29 -18.92 -2.35
C PHE A 204 -13.15 -19.04 -3.61
N ALA A 205 -14.47 -19.07 -3.42
CA ALA A 205 -15.42 -19.17 -4.51
C ALA A 205 -15.92 -17.77 -4.91
N ILE A 206 -15.51 -17.31 -6.10
CA ILE A 206 -16.03 -16.11 -6.76
C ILE A 206 -16.90 -16.50 -7.94
N SER A 207 -18.12 -15.98 -7.99
CA SER A 207 -19.06 -16.30 -9.07
C SER A 207 -20.08 -15.18 -9.31
N GLY A 208 -20.87 -15.36 -10.37
CA GLY A 208 -21.93 -14.43 -10.75
C GLY A 208 -21.38 -13.06 -11.14
N PHE A 209 -20.29 -13.02 -11.90
CA PHE A 209 -19.67 -11.79 -12.34
C PHE A 209 -20.66 -10.88 -13.09
N LYS A 210 -20.55 -9.59 -12.83
CA LYS A 210 -21.28 -8.51 -13.50
C LYS A 210 -20.30 -7.47 -14.00
N ARG A 211 -20.72 -6.71 -15.01
CA ARG A 211 -20.01 -5.54 -15.51
C ARG A 211 -21.01 -4.40 -15.63
N ASP A 212 -20.65 -3.23 -15.09
CA ASP A 212 -21.31 -1.97 -15.42
C ASP A 212 -20.50 -1.36 -16.57
N GLU A 213 -21.08 -1.00 -17.71
CA GLU A 213 -20.28 -0.49 -18.85
C GLU A 213 -19.72 0.92 -18.60
N ASN A 214 -20.42 1.70 -17.77
CA ASN A 214 -20.05 3.08 -17.45
C ASN A 214 -19.23 3.15 -16.16
N TYR A 215 -18.10 3.85 -16.20
CA TYR A 215 -17.37 4.24 -14.99
C TYR A 215 -18.08 5.40 -14.27
N LYS A 216 -17.92 5.48 -12.93
CA LYS A 216 -18.74 6.35 -12.07
C LYS A 216 -17.88 7.15 -11.10
N HIS A 217 -18.08 8.46 -11.06
CA HIS A 217 -17.51 9.34 -10.03
C HIS A 217 -18.31 9.29 -8.71
N PRO A 218 -17.68 9.29 -7.53
CA PRO A 218 -16.25 8.98 -7.30
C PRO A 218 -15.98 7.47 -7.43
N ILE A 219 -14.77 7.04 -7.80
CA ILE A 219 -14.45 5.60 -7.96
C ILE A 219 -14.62 4.86 -6.64
N LEU A 220 -14.06 5.36 -5.54
CA LEU A 220 -14.33 4.87 -4.19
C LEU A 220 -15.29 5.80 -3.46
N ARG A 221 -16.31 5.22 -2.81
CA ARG A 221 -17.26 5.95 -1.95
C ARG A 221 -16.71 6.07 -0.52
N MET A 222 -15.52 6.62 -0.42
CA MET A 222 -14.83 6.89 0.84
C MET A 222 -14.48 8.38 0.88
N PRO A 223 -14.55 9.03 2.05
CA PRO A 223 -14.17 10.44 2.14
C PRO A 223 -12.66 10.55 1.95
N PHE A 224 -12.24 11.27 0.91
CA PHE A 224 -10.85 11.61 0.66
C PHE A 224 -10.64 13.11 0.88
N TYR A 225 -9.54 13.47 1.54
CA TYR A 225 -8.95 14.79 1.32
C TYR A 225 -8.37 14.85 -0.08
N LYS A 226 -8.43 16.01 -0.73
CA LYS A 226 -8.02 16.15 -2.13
C LYS A 226 -6.49 15.96 -2.26
N PRO A 227 -6.02 14.95 -2.99
CA PRO A 227 -4.60 14.85 -3.36
C PRO A 227 -4.31 15.64 -4.65
N SER A 228 -3.04 15.85 -4.96
CA SER A 228 -2.61 16.41 -6.25
C SER A 228 -2.67 15.37 -7.38
N ILE A 229 -2.47 14.09 -7.06
CA ILE A 229 -2.64 12.96 -7.99
C ILE A 229 -3.56 11.97 -7.32
N HIS A 230 -4.60 11.50 -8.03
CA HIS A 230 -5.53 10.48 -7.55
C HIS A 230 -5.84 9.50 -8.67
N ILE A 231 -5.20 8.33 -8.64
CA ILE A 231 -5.33 7.35 -9.72
C ILE A 231 -5.81 6.00 -9.21
N TYR A 232 -6.46 5.27 -10.09
CA TYR A 232 -7.00 3.94 -9.85
C TYR A 232 -6.66 3.05 -11.04
N GLN A 233 -6.37 1.79 -10.77
CA GLN A 233 -6.10 0.80 -11.81
C GLN A 233 -6.76 -0.52 -11.44
N PRO A 234 -7.87 -0.90 -12.08
CA PRO A 234 -8.46 -2.22 -11.90
C PRO A 234 -7.57 -3.28 -12.56
N LEU A 235 -7.26 -4.36 -11.85
CA LEU A 235 -6.37 -5.43 -12.33
C LEU A 235 -6.83 -6.79 -11.84
N TYR A 236 -6.55 -7.80 -12.67
CA TYR A 236 -6.89 -9.19 -12.40
C TYR A 236 -5.68 -10.09 -12.62
N SER A 237 -5.61 -11.19 -11.87
CA SER A 237 -4.74 -12.30 -12.24
C SER A 237 -5.30 -13.04 -13.45
N ASP A 238 -4.43 -13.77 -14.16
CA ASP A 238 -4.83 -14.64 -15.27
C ASP A 238 -5.89 -15.66 -14.85
N GLU A 239 -5.80 -16.17 -13.61
CA GLU A 239 -6.82 -17.08 -13.05
C GLU A 239 -8.22 -16.45 -12.99
N ILE A 240 -8.31 -15.16 -12.66
CA ILE A 240 -9.58 -14.43 -12.62
C ILE A 240 -10.04 -14.10 -14.04
N LEU A 241 -9.11 -13.68 -14.92
CA LEU A 241 -9.43 -13.40 -16.33
C LEU A 241 -10.00 -14.62 -17.04
N ASN A 242 -9.46 -15.81 -16.79
CA ASN A 242 -9.95 -17.07 -17.34
C ASN A 242 -11.37 -17.42 -16.89
N LYS A 243 -11.86 -16.85 -15.79
CA LYS A 243 -13.26 -17.00 -15.33
C LYS A 243 -14.21 -16.03 -16.05
N PHE A 244 -13.69 -15.06 -16.79
CA PHE A 244 -14.49 -14.14 -17.61
C PHE A 244 -14.70 -14.73 -18.99
N ASN A 245 -15.76 -15.51 -19.16
CA ASN A 245 -16.06 -16.19 -20.43
C ASN A 245 -16.28 -15.26 -21.65
N ASN A 246 -16.17 -13.92 -21.54
CA ASN A 246 -16.42 -12.95 -22.62
C ASN A 246 -15.72 -11.58 -22.41
N CYS A 247 -14.56 -11.52 -21.75
CA CYS A 247 -13.84 -10.25 -21.55
C CYS A 247 -12.50 -10.22 -22.28
N SER A 248 -12.51 -10.44 -23.59
CA SER A 248 -11.38 -10.10 -24.44
C SER A 248 -11.20 -8.58 -24.45
N ASN A 249 -9.96 -8.11 -24.23
CA ASN A 249 -9.54 -6.70 -24.28
C ASN A 249 -10.07 -5.77 -23.18
N LEU A 250 -9.94 -6.14 -21.90
CA LEU A 250 -10.13 -5.15 -20.81
C LEU A 250 -9.01 -4.09 -20.77
N GLY A 251 -7.84 -4.38 -21.34
CA GLY A 251 -6.65 -3.53 -21.25
C GLY A 251 -6.21 -3.33 -19.80
N ASN A 252 -5.20 -2.46 -19.61
CA ASN A 252 -4.77 -1.99 -18.28
C ASN A 252 -4.90 -0.46 -18.17
N PRO A 253 -6.08 0.11 -18.43
CA PRO A 253 -6.29 1.55 -18.37
C PRO A 253 -6.08 2.07 -16.96
N MET A 254 -5.65 3.33 -16.88
CA MET A 254 -5.58 4.08 -15.65
C MET A 254 -6.78 5.02 -15.55
N PHE A 255 -7.36 5.13 -14.36
CA PHE A 255 -8.48 6.03 -14.10
C PHE A 255 -8.03 7.16 -13.17
N ILE A 256 -8.19 8.40 -13.62
CA ILE A 256 -7.86 9.58 -12.84
C ILE A 256 -9.12 10.13 -12.20
N GLN A 257 -9.10 10.28 -10.89
CA GLN A 257 -10.17 10.84 -10.10
C GLN A 257 -9.95 12.35 -9.93
N LEU A 258 -10.77 13.15 -10.62
CA LEU A 258 -10.80 14.61 -10.49
C LEU A 258 -11.90 15.03 -9.52
N ASP A 259 -11.98 16.34 -9.22
CA ASP A 259 -12.94 16.89 -8.24
C ASP A 259 -14.41 16.52 -8.53
N LYS A 260 -14.80 16.43 -9.80
CA LYS A 260 -16.19 16.17 -10.22
C LYS A 260 -16.36 15.06 -11.27
N GLN A 261 -15.26 14.50 -11.75
CA GLN A 261 -15.29 13.51 -12.82
C GLN A 261 -14.21 12.45 -12.64
N VAL A 262 -14.28 11.44 -13.52
CA VAL A 262 -13.28 10.39 -13.65
C VAL A 262 -12.90 10.34 -15.11
N GLU A 263 -11.61 10.29 -15.39
CA GLU A 263 -11.08 10.16 -16.74
C GLU A 263 -10.41 8.80 -16.89
N LYS A 264 -10.72 8.08 -17.96
CA LYS A 264 -10.08 6.82 -18.32
C LYS A 264 -8.97 7.14 -19.33
N ILE A 265 -7.75 6.70 -19.05
CA ILE A 265 -6.58 6.95 -19.89
C ILE A 265 -6.00 5.61 -20.32
N GLU A 266 -5.84 5.45 -21.64
CA GLU A 266 -5.35 4.22 -22.27
C GLU A 266 -3.96 4.40 -22.89
N ASP A 267 -3.58 5.62 -23.32
CA ASP A 267 -2.25 5.86 -23.89
C ASP A 267 -1.19 5.88 -22.78
N PRO A 268 -0.24 4.92 -22.77
CA PRO A 268 0.79 4.81 -21.75
C PRO A 268 1.72 6.03 -21.67
N ASN A 269 1.78 6.86 -22.72
CA ASN A 269 2.65 8.03 -22.78
C ASN A 269 1.95 9.32 -22.32
N THR A 270 0.65 9.27 -22.01
CA THR A 270 -0.07 10.44 -21.49
C THR A 270 0.57 10.90 -20.19
N LEU A 271 0.99 12.17 -20.14
CA LEU A 271 1.58 12.80 -18.97
C LEU A 271 0.50 13.38 -18.08
N ILE A 272 0.61 13.14 -16.77
CA ILE A 272 -0.30 13.65 -15.76
C ILE A 272 0.44 14.66 -14.90
N ASP A 273 -0.12 15.87 -14.82
CA ASP A 273 0.38 16.94 -13.98
C ASP A 273 -0.13 16.84 -12.54
N PHE A 274 0.66 17.38 -11.61
CA PHE A 274 0.23 17.56 -10.23
C PHE A 274 -0.85 18.65 -10.16
N GLN A 275 -2.04 18.28 -9.68
CA GLN A 275 -3.11 19.24 -9.51
C GLN A 275 -2.85 20.18 -8.34
N GLU A 276 -3.23 21.44 -8.53
CA GLU A 276 -3.22 22.44 -7.47
C GLU A 276 -4.24 22.09 -6.37
N ILE A 277 -3.77 22.14 -5.13
CA ILE A 277 -4.61 21.99 -3.93
C ILE A 277 -4.89 23.39 -3.39
N LYS A 278 -6.13 23.84 -3.53
CA LYS A 278 -6.56 25.13 -2.97
C LYS A 278 -6.48 25.11 -1.45
N GLU A 279 -6.27 26.26 -0.83
CA GLU A 279 -6.17 26.38 0.63
C GLU A 279 -7.36 25.74 1.37
N ILE A 280 -8.60 25.96 0.89
CA ILE A 280 -9.82 25.35 1.46
C ILE A 280 -9.86 23.81 1.34
N GLN A 281 -9.12 23.26 0.38
CA GLN A 281 -8.99 21.82 0.15
C GLN A 281 -7.79 21.22 0.91
N SER A 282 -6.84 22.06 1.31
CA SER A 282 -5.67 21.68 2.07
C SER A 282 -6.07 21.12 3.44
N LYS A 283 -5.30 20.13 3.89
CA LYS A 283 -5.45 19.53 5.20
C LYS A 283 -4.10 19.33 5.86
N PRO A 284 -4.02 19.52 7.19
CA PRO A 284 -2.83 19.20 7.93
C PRO A 284 -2.40 17.75 7.70
N GLN A 285 -1.09 17.53 7.63
CA GLN A 285 -0.51 16.22 7.33
C GLN A 285 -1.00 15.12 8.29
N HIS A 286 -1.15 15.42 9.58
CA HIS A 286 -1.65 14.45 10.56
C HIS A 286 -3.08 13.97 10.25
N GLN A 287 -3.96 14.83 9.72
CA GLN A 287 -5.29 14.42 9.28
C GLN A 287 -5.20 13.53 8.04
N ILE A 288 -4.32 13.85 7.10
CA ILE A 288 -4.10 12.99 5.93
C ILE A 288 -3.59 11.60 6.36
N ILE A 289 -2.68 11.55 7.34
CA ILE A 289 -2.20 10.29 7.94
C ILE A 289 -3.35 9.48 8.54
N SER A 290 -4.29 10.13 9.26
CA SER A 290 -5.42 9.39 9.88
C SER A 290 -6.28 8.65 8.86
N GLN A 291 -6.40 9.15 7.62
CA GLN A 291 -7.13 8.46 6.55
C GLN A 291 -6.56 7.08 6.22
N THR A 292 -5.24 6.87 6.33
CA THR A 292 -4.63 5.55 6.08
C THR A 292 -5.25 4.48 6.95
N TYR A 293 -5.39 4.78 8.25
CA TYR A 293 -5.95 3.87 9.25
C TYR A 293 -7.44 3.63 9.02
N ASP A 294 -8.20 4.69 8.72
CA ASP A 294 -9.63 4.57 8.41
C ASP A 294 -9.88 3.71 7.17
N PHE A 295 -9.08 3.90 6.12
CA PHE A 295 -9.20 3.17 4.87
C PHE A 295 -8.80 1.70 5.03
N GLN A 296 -7.76 1.44 5.80
CA GLN A 296 -7.37 0.10 6.18
C GLN A 296 -8.49 -0.61 6.95
N LEU A 297 -9.13 0.06 7.91
CA LEU A 297 -10.25 -0.52 8.65
C LEU A 297 -11.43 -0.79 7.72
N ARG A 298 -11.81 0.17 6.87
CA ARG A 298 -12.92 0.00 5.92
C ARG A 298 -12.65 -1.16 4.98
N SER A 299 -11.46 -1.24 4.40
CA SER A 299 -11.05 -2.34 3.53
C SER A 299 -11.20 -3.68 4.25
N PHE A 300 -10.68 -3.80 5.48
CA PHE A 300 -10.82 -5.02 6.28
C PHE A 300 -12.28 -5.39 6.55
N LEU A 301 -13.14 -4.42 6.89
CA LEU A 301 -14.54 -4.70 7.23
C LEU A 301 -15.40 -5.10 6.04
N VAL A 302 -15.06 -4.66 4.84
CA VAL A 302 -15.78 -5.02 3.60
C VAL A 302 -15.77 -6.52 3.35
N ASP A 303 -14.66 -7.20 3.67
CA ASP A 303 -14.45 -8.59 3.27
C ASP A 303 -13.83 -9.49 4.35
N GLN A 304 -13.76 -9.05 5.62
CA GLN A 304 -13.27 -9.89 6.72
C GLN A 304 -13.99 -11.24 6.81
N HIS A 305 -15.30 -11.28 6.55
CA HIS A 305 -16.10 -12.50 6.61
C HIS A 305 -15.81 -13.45 5.45
N ILE A 306 -15.21 -12.93 4.39
CA ILE A 306 -14.79 -13.67 3.22
C ILE A 306 -13.37 -14.20 3.48
N TYR A 307 -12.40 -13.32 3.74
CA TYR A 307 -11.00 -13.76 3.84
C TYR A 307 -10.67 -14.47 5.15
N LEU A 308 -11.44 -14.23 6.20
CA LEU A 308 -11.16 -14.70 7.55
C LEU A 308 -12.44 -15.21 8.25
N PRO A 309 -13.17 -16.20 7.68
CA PRO A 309 -14.47 -16.63 8.17
C PRO A 309 -14.42 -17.21 9.60
N GLY A 310 -13.25 -17.72 10.02
CA GLY A 310 -13.02 -18.26 11.37
C GLY A 310 -12.52 -17.24 12.41
N LEU A 311 -12.40 -15.94 12.06
CA LEU A 311 -11.85 -14.96 13.00
C LEU A 311 -12.86 -14.65 14.11
N LYS A 312 -12.47 -14.92 15.36
CA LYS A 312 -13.33 -14.71 16.53
C LYS A 312 -13.80 -13.24 16.61
N PRO A 313 -15.09 -12.96 16.93
CA PRO A 313 -15.60 -11.59 17.08
C PRO A 313 -14.81 -10.73 18.07
N SER A 314 -14.26 -11.33 19.13
CA SER A 314 -13.40 -10.66 20.09
C SER A 314 -12.09 -10.14 19.48
N ILE A 315 -11.50 -10.87 18.53
CA ILE A 315 -10.32 -10.45 17.79
C ILE A 315 -10.70 -9.30 16.86
N ILE A 316 -11.81 -9.42 16.10
CA ILE A 316 -12.31 -8.33 15.23
C ILE A 316 -12.52 -7.04 16.04
N LYS A 317 -13.10 -7.13 17.25
CA LYS A 317 -13.28 -5.97 18.14
C LYS A 317 -11.94 -5.34 18.53
N LYS A 318 -10.92 -6.15 18.86
CA LYS A 318 -9.57 -5.66 19.18
C LYS A 318 -8.90 -4.97 17.98
N LEU A 319 -8.98 -5.56 16.79
CA LEU A 319 -8.44 -4.97 15.55
C LEU A 319 -9.10 -3.62 15.26
N LYS A 320 -10.44 -3.56 15.32
CA LYS A 320 -11.22 -2.32 15.17
C LYS A 320 -10.78 -1.26 16.17
N GLN A 321 -10.66 -1.63 17.44
CA GLN A 321 -10.30 -0.69 18.50
C GLN A 321 -8.90 -0.14 18.31
N GLN A 322 -7.92 -1.00 18.04
CA GLN A 322 -6.54 -0.58 17.83
C GLN A 322 -6.43 0.37 16.65
N ASN A 323 -7.02 0.03 15.50
CA ASN A 323 -6.92 0.86 14.30
C ASN A 323 -7.61 2.23 14.49
N LYS A 324 -8.76 2.25 15.20
CA LYS A 324 -9.41 3.50 15.61
C LYS A 324 -8.56 4.34 16.56
N THR A 325 -7.81 3.71 17.47
CA THR A 325 -6.88 4.43 18.35
C THR A 325 -5.80 5.12 17.52
N TYR A 326 -5.17 4.44 16.56
CA TYR A 326 -4.20 5.06 15.66
C TYR A 326 -4.80 6.23 14.87
N ALA A 327 -5.96 6.02 14.24
CA ALA A 327 -6.66 7.08 13.51
C ALA A 327 -6.94 8.31 14.41
N LYS A 328 -7.47 8.08 15.61
CA LYS A 328 -7.79 9.13 16.59
C LYS A 328 -6.56 9.89 17.08
N VAL A 329 -5.43 9.20 17.31
CA VAL A 329 -4.19 9.85 17.74
C VAL A 329 -3.84 10.92 16.73
N PHE A 330 -3.74 10.59 15.44
CA PHE A 330 -3.38 11.57 14.41
C PHE A 330 -4.48 12.60 14.15
N TYR A 331 -5.75 12.20 14.16
CA TYR A 331 -6.85 13.12 13.90
C TYR A 331 -6.95 14.24 14.95
N ASN A 332 -6.67 13.92 16.22
CA ASN A 332 -6.79 14.84 17.35
C ASN A 332 -5.53 15.67 17.61
N LEU A 333 -4.43 15.46 16.88
CA LEU A 333 -3.24 16.31 17.04
C LEU A 333 -3.57 17.74 16.59
N THR A 334 -3.01 18.72 17.30
CA THR A 334 -2.84 20.07 16.75
C THR A 334 -1.58 20.10 15.87
N GLU A 335 -1.46 21.13 15.03
CA GLU A 335 -0.25 21.32 14.22
C GLU A 335 1.00 21.44 15.10
N ASP A 336 0.95 22.24 16.17
CA ASP A 336 2.06 22.39 17.13
C ASP A 336 2.44 21.07 17.81
N GLN A 337 1.46 20.24 18.20
CA GLN A 337 1.74 18.91 18.77
C GLN A 337 2.42 18.01 17.75
N TYR A 338 1.93 18.03 16.51
CA TYR A 338 2.51 17.26 15.42
C TYR A 338 3.94 17.71 15.13
N GLU A 339 4.19 19.01 15.00
CA GLU A 339 5.53 19.59 14.79
C GLU A 339 6.51 19.23 15.91
N LYS A 340 6.08 19.25 17.18
CA LYS A 340 6.91 18.83 18.32
C LYS A 340 7.32 17.36 18.24
N ILE A 341 6.41 16.48 17.79
CA ILE A 341 6.73 15.06 17.56
C ILE A 341 7.82 14.94 16.48
N TRP A 342 7.74 15.75 15.42
CA TRP A 342 8.74 15.75 14.35
C TRP A 342 10.09 16.32 14.75
N ALA A 343 10.10 17.46 15.43
CA ALA A 343 11.32 18.12 15.88
C ALA A 343 12.15 17.22 16.78
N LYS A 344 11.48 16.35 17.57
CA LYS A 344 12.15 15.32 18.38
C LYS A 344 12.73 14.20 17.51
N SER A 345 11.99 13.73 16.51
CA SER A 345 12.41 12.63 15.62
C SER A 345 13.60 12.95 14.69
N ILE A 346 13.91 14.22 14.46
CA ILE A 346 15.07 14.65 13.65
C ILE A 346 16.37 14.68 14.49
N LYS A 347 16.25 14.81 15.82
CA LYS A 347 17.39 14.92 16.75
C LYS A 347 17.88 13.56 17.29
N GLU A 348 17.11 12.50 17.07
CA GLU A 348 17.40 11.10 17.43
C GLU A 348 17.75 10.29 16.18
#